data_AF-A0A1A7X784-F1
#
_entry.id   AF-A0A1A7X784-F1
#
_cell.length_a   1.000
_cell.length_b   1.000
_cell.length_c   1.000
_cell.angle_alpha   90.00
_cell.angle_beta   90.00
_cell.angle_gamma   90.00
#
_symmetry.space_group_name_H-M   'P 1'
#
loop_
_entity.id
_entity.type
_entity.pdbx_description
1 polymer ?
#
loop_
_entity_poly.entity_id
_entity_poly.type
_entity_poly.pdbx_seq_one_letter_code
_entity_poly.pdbx_strand_id
1 'polypeptide(L)'
;MKSSAAVSRLLPTCSGSNAACDPRNNINCSRCEPISLELCMNLPYNLTSYPNYLGHLSQRESSVSWESSLFPALVQTGCYQYLMFYACTLLSGQSGHVCGCVLIARRWALTVAHCFEGRENTDLWKVVLGLTNLDHPSSHSQSRGVRSIIVHPRYNRAVVDYDIS
;
A
#
# COMPACT_ATOMS: atom_id res chain seq x y z
N MET A 1 0.44 -11.82 9.29
CA MET A 1 -0.91 -11.90 9.87
C MET A 1 -1.89 -12.32 8.78
N LYS A 2 -2.73 -13.34 9.00
CA LYS A 2 -3.74 -13.78 8.02
C LYS A 2 -4.90 -12.77 8.03
N SER A 3 -4.73 -11.61 7.40
CA SER A 3 -5.83 -10.67 7.22
C SER A 3 -6.73 -11.20 6.11
N SER A 4 -7.88 -11.79 6.49
CA SER A 4 -8.93 -12.17 5.54
C SER A 4 -9.58 -10.96 4.87
N ALA A 5 -9.31 -9.75 5.37
CA ALA A 5 -9.78 -8.48 4.83
C ALA A 5 -8.70 -7.39 4.95
N ALA A 6 -8.58 -6.57 3.92
CA ALA A 6 -7.63 -5.48 3.84
C ALA A 6 -8.28 -4.21 3.29
N VAL A 7 -7.82 -3.06 3.79
CA VAL A 7 -8.08 -1.76 3.20
C VAL A 7 -6.92 -1.44 2.27
N SER A 8 -7.25 -1.17 1.02
CA SER A 8 -6.28 -0.90 -0.02
C SER A 8 -6.61 0.37 -0.77
N ARG A 9 -5.59 1.15 -1.12
CA ARG A 9 -5.71 2.26 -2.04
C ARG A 9 -5.83 1.73 -3.47
N LEU A 10 -6.57 2.44 -4.31
CA LEU A 10 -6.46 2.28 -5.76
C LEU A 10 -5.06 2.72 -6.16
N LEU A 11 -4.30 1.79 -6.70
CA LEU A 11 -3.03 2.12 -7.32
C LEU A 11 -3.30 3.03 -8.52
N PRO A 12 -2.47 4.07 -8.75
CA PRO A 12 -2.53 4.82 -9.99
C PRO A 12 -2.50 3.83 -11.16
N THR A 13 -3.46 3.94 -12.08
CA THR A 13 -3.39 3.13 -13.29
C THR A 13 -2.15 3.56 -14.05
N CYS A 14 -1.16 2.67 -14.15
CA CYS A 14 -0.01 2.84 -15.04
C CYS A 14 -0.49 2.74 -16.49
N SER A 15 -1.26 3.73 -16.92
CA SER A 15 -1.79 3.90 -18.27
C SER A 15 -1.22 5.22 -18.81
N GLY A 16 0.03 5.15 -19.29
CA GLY A 16 0.61 6.09 -20.26
C GLY A 16 0.90 7.54 -19.86
N SER A 17 0.57 7.99 -18.64
CA SER A 17 0.73 9.41 -18.28
C SER A 17 2.08 9.68 -17.61
N ASN A 18 3.12 10.00 -18.39
CA ASN A 18 4.38 10.55 -17.89
C ASN A 18 4.18 12.03 -17.45
N ALA A 19 3.42 12.28 -16.39
CA ALA A 19 3.33 13.60 -15.80
C ALA A 19 4.59 13.87 -14.96
N ALA A 20 5.26 15.01 -15.18
CA ALA A 20 6.37 15.47 -14.35
C ALA A 20 5.83 15.92 -12.98
N CYS A 21 6.44 15.46 -11.89
CA CYS A 21 5.96 15.76 -10.54
C CYS A 21 6.31 17.21 -10.16
N ASP A 22 5.30 18.06 -10.02
CA ASP A 22 5.43 19.34 -9.32
C ASP A 22 5.22 19.11 -7.81
N PRO A 23 6.19 19.44 -6.94
CA PRO A 23 6.08 19.30 -5.48
C PRO A 23 4.92 20.10 -4.85
N ARG A 24 4.22 20.97 -5.60
CA ARG A 24 3.08 21.77 -5.10
C ARG A 24 1.70 21.18 -5.39
N ASN A 25 1.56 20.18 -6.27
CA ASN A 25 0.24 19.65 -6.67
C ASN A 25 0.21 18.11 -6.72
N ASN A 26 -0.26 17.52 -5.62
CA ASN A 26 -0.09 16.10 -5.26
C ASN A 26 -1.16 15.15 -5.85
N ILE A 27 -1.86 15.55 -6.91
CA ILE A 27 -3.10 14.84 -7.29
C ILE A 27 -2.87 13.82 -8.40
N ASN A 28 -1.89 13.98 -9.28
CA ASN A 28 -1.67 13.05 -10.41
C ASN A 28 -0.20 13.01 -10.88
N CYS A 29 0.75 12.68 -10.00
CA CYS A 29 2.09 12.31 -10.45
C CYS A 29 2.42 10.87 -10.03
N SER A 30 2.30 9.95 -10.98
CA SER A 30 2.75 8.57 -10.82
C SER A 30 3.64 8.22 -12.00
N ARG A 31 4.94 8.11 -11.76
CA ARG A 31 5.88 7.58 -12.75
C ARG A 31 5.90 6.07 -12.61
N CYS A 32 5.59 5.37 -13.70
CA CYS A 32 5.59 3.90 -13.71
C CYS A 32 6.80 3.34 -14.44
N GLU A 33 7.51 2.43 -13.79
CA GLU A 33 8.69 1.75 -14.35
C GLU A 33 8.51 0.23 -14.17
N PRO A 34 8.94 -0.62 -15.12
CA PRO A 34 8.92 -2.07 -14.94
C PRO A 34 9.84 -2.48 -13.79
N ILE A 35 9.44 -3.44 -12.95
CA ILE A 35 10.25 -3.83 -11.78
C ILE A 35 11.66 -4.21 -12.23
N SER A 36 12.65 -3.57 -11.61
CA SER A 36 14.08 -3.85 -11.76
C SER A 36 14.80 -4.09 -10.43
N LEU A 37 14.09 -3.93 -9.30
CA LEU A 37 14.61 -4.25 -7.98
C LEU A 37 14.70 -5.76 -7.79
N GLU A 38 15.91 -6.29 -7.62
CA GLU A 38 16.18 -7.74 -7.53
C GLU A 38 15.33 -8.45 -6.47
N LEU A 39 15.13 -7.82 -5.30
CA LEU A 39 14.30 -8.35 -4.20
C LEU A 39 12.82 -8.55 -4.61
N CYS A 40 12.35 -7.83 -5.63
CA CYS A 40 10.93 -7.69 -5.97
C CYS A 40 10.56 -8.28 -7.34
N MET A 41 11.51 -8.91 -8.05
CA MET A 41 11.30 -9.44 -9.40
C MET A 41 10.22 -10.54 -9.49
N ASN A 42 9.95 -11.25 -8.39
CA ASN A 42 9.01 -12.38 -8.35
C ASN A 42 7.62 -12.01 -7.81
N LEU A 43 7.26 -10.74 -7.87
CA LEU A 43 5.96 -10.26 -7.42
C LEU A 43 4.85 -10.57 -8.43
N PRO A 44 3.58 -10.60 -7.98
CA PRO A 44 2.40 -10.82 -8.82
C PRO A 44 2.14 -9.71 -9.86
N TYR A 45 2.86 -8.59 -9.77
CA TYR A 45 2.76 -7.43 -10.65
C TYR A 45 4.13 -7.14 -11.27
N ASN A 46 4.15 -6.46 -12.42
CA ASN A 46 5.36 -6.23 -13.22
C ASN A 46 5.77 -4.75 -13.33
N LEU A 47 4.99 -3.84 -12.74
CA LEU A 47 5.22 -2.40 -12.80
C LEU A 47 5.49 -1.86 -11.39
N THR A 48 5.95 -0.63 -11.31
CA THR A 48 6.16 0.12 -10.07
C THR A 48 5.48 1.46 -10.20
N SER A 49 5.19 2.15 -9.09
CA SER A 49 4.61 3.49 -9.12
C SER A 49 5.38 4.37 -8.15
N TYR A 50 5.93 5.47 -8.66
CA TYR A 50 6.69 6.44 -7.89
C TYR A 50 5.93 7.78 -7.78
N PRO A 51 6.01 8.48 -6.64
CA PRO A 51 6.91 8.22 -5.51
C PRO A 51 6.53 6.98 -4.70
N ASN A 52 7.54 6.25 -4.22
CA ASN A 52 7.32 5.10 -3.36
C ASN A 52 6.99 5.55 -1.92
N TYR A 53 6.80 4.60 -0.99
CA TYR A 53 6.40 4.95 0.39
C TYR A 53 7.47 5.73 1.16
N LEU A 54 8.73 5.63 0.74
CA LEU A 54 9.87 6.33 1.32
C LEU A 54 10.13 7.70 0.67
N GLY A 55 9.37 8.05 -0.37
CA GLY A 55 9.47 9.33 -1.06
C GLY A 55 10.50 9.37 -2.19
N HIS A 56 11.15 8.25 -2.51
CA HIS A 56 12.00 8.17 -3.71
C HIS A 56 11.14 8.40 -4.96
N LEU A 57 11.74 8.92 -6.02
CA LEU A 57 11.07 9.27 -7.28
C LEU A 57 11.32 8.26 -8.41
N SER A 58 12.21 7.28 -8.21
CA SER A 58 12.50 6.22 -9.19
C SER A 58 13.08 4.95 -8.56
N GLN A 59 13.09 3.84 -9.33
CA GLN A 59 13.75 2.61 -8.91
C GLN A 59 15.25 2.78 -8.73
N ARG A 60 15.87 3.60 -9.59
CA ARG A 60 17.32 3.88 -9.52
C ARG A 60 17.71 4.56 -8.22
N GLU A 61 16.89 5.49 -7.73
CA GLU A 61 17.10 6.15 -6.44
C GLU A 61 16.90 5.16 -5.28
N SER A 62 15.84 4.35 -5.36
CA SER A 62 15.56 3.31 -4.36
C SER A 62 16.63 2.23 -4.30
N SER A 63 17.28 1.89 -5.42
CA SER A 63 18.32 0.87 -5.48
C SER A 63 19.65 1.30 -4.87
N VAL A 64 19.92 2.62 -4.79
CA VAL A 64 21.17 3.16 -4.23
C VAL A 64 21.04 3.68 -2.81
N SER A 65 19.82 3.72 -2.26
CA SER A 65 19.59 4.11 -0.88
C SER A 65 19.91 2.98 0.11
N TRP A 66 20.09 3.30 1.39
CA TRP A 66 20.45 2.35 2.44
C TRP A 66 19.44 1.21 2.61
N GLU A 67 18.16 1.45 2.27
CA GLU A 67 17.10 0.45 2.32
C GLU A 67 17.34 -0.72 1.36
N SER A 68 18.02 -0.49 0.21
CA SER A 68 18.32 -1.55 -0.76
C SER A 68 19.29 -2.60 -0.22
N SER A 69 20.12 -2.22 0.77
CA SER A 69 21.02 -3.13 1.48
C SER A 69 20.38 -3.71 2.75
N LEU A 70 19.59 -2.90 3.45
CA LEU A 70 18.94 -3.29 4.69
C LEU A 70 17.93 -4.43 4.47
N PHE A 71 16.99 -4.25 3.54
CA PHE A 71 15.87 -5.17 3.39
C PHE A 71 16.29 -6.58 2.98
N PRO A 72 17.20 -6.80 2.02
CA PRO A 72 17.70 -8.14 1.72
C PRO A 72 18.33 -8.82 2.93
N ALA A 73 19.13 -8.09 3.72
CA ALA A 73 19.76 -8.63 4.91
C ALA A 73 18.73 -9.09 5.96
N LEU A 74 17.69 -8.29 6.23
CA LEU A 74 16.63 -8.72 7.14
C LEU A 74 15.82 -9.89 6.57
N VAL A 75 15.52 -9.90 5.26
CA VAL A 75 14.78 -11.00 4.63
C VAL A 75 15.53 -12.32 4.78
N GLN A 76 16.86 -12.28 4.67
CA GLN A 76 17.72 -13.44 4.82
C GLN A 76 17.74 -14.03 6.24
N THR A 77 17.37 -13.25 7.27
CA THR A 77 17.25 -13.77 8.65
C THR A 77 16.15 -14.81 8.80
N GLY A 78 15.15 -14.82 7.91
CA GLY A 78 14.02 -15.75 7.99
C GLY A 78 13.09 -15.55 9.19
N CYS A 79 13.28 -14.49 9.99
CA CYS A 79 12.47 -14.25 11.19
C CYS A 79 10.99 -13.95 10.87
N TYR A 80 10.71 -13.42 9.68
CA TYR A 80 9.35 -13.10 9.26
C TYR A 80 9.11 -13.36 7.77
N GLN A 81 8.21 -14.31 7.47
CA GLN A 81 7.92 -14.78 6.11
C GLN A 81 7.42 -13.68 5.15
N TYR A 82 6.84 -12.59 5.67
CA TYR A 82 6.27 -11.52 4.84
C TYR A 82 7.18 -10.28 4.73
N LEU A 83 8.42 -10.38 5.18
CA LEU A 83 9.33 -9.25 5.21
C LEU A 83 9.72 -8.77 3.80
N MET A 84 9.87 -9.71 2.85
CA MET A 84 10.14 -9.38 1.44
C MET A 84 9.00 -8.55 0.84
N PHE A 85 7.75 -8.95 1.08
CA PHE A 85 6.58 -8.21 0.61
C PHE A 85 6.49 -6.80 1.21
N TYR A 86 6.77 -6.69 2.51
CA TYR A 86 6.82 -5.40 3.19
C TYR A 86 7.88 -4.48 2.58
N ALA A 87 9.11 -5.00 2.38
CA ALA A 87 10.19 -4.26 1.73
C ALA A 87 9.81 -3.80 0.32
N CYS A 88 9.23 -4.69 -0.50
CA CYS A 88 8.82 -4.34 -1.85
C CYS A 88 7.68 -3.33 -1.88
N THR A 89 6.74 -3.40 -0.95
CA THR A 89 5.68 -2.38 -0.79
C THR A 89 6.29 -1.00 -0.57
N LEU A 90 7.33 -0.91 0.27
CA LEU A 90 8.01 0.35 0.56
C LEU A 90 8.84 0.85 -0.63
N LEU A 91 9.58 -0.05 -1.28
CA LEU A 91 10.55 0.30 -2.32
C LEU A 91 9.94 0.50 -3.70
N SER A 92 8.97 -0.33 -4.11
CA SER A 92 8.40 -0.32 -5.46
C SER A 92 7.23 0.66 -5.61
N GLY A 93 6.64 1.10 -4.50
CA GLY A 93 5.45 1.96 -4.46
C GLY A 93 4.20 1.34 -5.12
N GLN A 94 4.25 0.06 -5.51
CA GLN A 94 3.14 -0.65 -6.13
C GLN A 94 2.56 -1.70 -5.17
N SER A 95 2.07 -1.23 -4.02
CA SER A 95 1.20 -2.02 -3.16
C SER A 95 0.01 -1.18 -2.75
N GLY A 96 -1.18 -1.64 -3.12
CA GLY A 96 -2.41 -0.99 -2.70
C GLY A 96 -2.67 -1.21 -1.21
N HIS A 97 -2.11 -2.26 -0.59
CA HIS A 97 -2.42 -2.60 0.79
C HIS A 97 -1.88 -1.54 1.75
N VAL A 98 -2.79 -0.88 2.47
CA VAL A 98 -2.42 0.10 3.51
C VAL A 98 -2.54 -0.55 4.88
N CYS A 99 -3.70 -1.10 5.19
CA CYS A 99 -4.01 -1.65 6.51
C CYS A 99 -4.85 -2.92 6.44
N GLY A 100 -4.81 -3.71 7.51
CA GLY A 100 -5.81 -4.75 7.74
C GLY A 100 -7.15 -4.14 8.15
N CYS A 101 -8.22 -4.90 7.98
CA CYS A 101 -9.52 -4.58 8.56
C CYS A 101 -10.29 -5.83 8.95
N VAL A 102 -11.38 -5.63 9.70
CA VAL A 102 -12.29 -6.69 10.12
C VAL A 102 -13.69 -6.35 9.67
N LEU A 103 -14.39 -7.31 9.06
CA LEU A 103 -15.79 -7.13 8.69
C LEU A 103 -16.67 -7.24 9.94
N ILE A 104 -17.36 -6.16 10.32
CA ILE A 104 -18.26 -6.14 11.48
C ILE A 104 -19.74 -6.27 11.07
N ALA A 105 -20.06 -5.96 9.81
CA ALA A 105 -21.35 -6.25 9.20
C ALA A 105 -21.21 -6.32 7.67
N ARG A 106 -22.27 -6.76 6.97
CA ARG A 106 -22.26 -7.02 5.51
C ARG A 106 -21.71 -5.88 4.64
N ARG A 107 -21.80 -4.63 5.11
CA ARG A 107 -21.32 -3.42 4.41
C ARG A 107 -20.45 -2.52 5.31
N TRP A 108 -19.91 -3.07 6.40
CA TRP A 108 -19.11 -2.33 7.38
C TRP A 108 -17.83 -3.08 7.69
N ALA A 109 -16.71 -2.42 7.47
CA ALA A 109 -15.39 -2.88 7.87
C ALA A 109 -14.84 -1.92 8.92
N LEU A 110 -14.28 -2.46 9.99
CA LEU A 110 -13.60 -1.75 11.05
C LEU A 110 -12.09 -1.79 10.81
N THR A 111 -11.44 -0.65 10.93
CA THR A 111 -9.98 -0.51 10.83
C THR A 111 -9.51 0.59 11.80
N VAL A 112 -8.28 1.06 11.62
CA VAL A 112 -7.68 2.11 12.44
C VAL A 112 -7.63 3.43 11.66
N ALA A 113 -7.79 4.54 12.38
CA ALA A 113 -7.97 5.87 11.80
C ALA A 113 -6.72 6.35 11.05
N HIS A 114 -5.53 6.09 11.58
CA HIS A 114 -4.27 6.55 10.99
C HIS A 114 -4.02 6.02 9.57
N CYS A 115 -4.71 4.95 9.15
CA CYS A 115 -4.65 4.43 7.78
C CYS A 115 -5.10 5.47 6.74
N PHE A 116 -6.07 6.31 7.09
CA PHE A 116 -6.70 7.27 6.20
C PHE A 116 -6.14 8.68 6.31
N GLU A 117 -5.13 8.89 7.16
CA GLU A 117 -4.61 10.22 7.45
C GLU A 117 -4.13 10.95 6.19
N GLY A 118 -4.66 12.16 5.98
CA GLY A 118 -4.37 13.00 4.81
C GLY A 118 -4.94 12.46 3.50
N ARG A 119 -5.78 11.41 3.54
CA ARG A 119 -6.23 10.62 2.39
C ARG A 119 -7.66 10.10 2.57
N GLU A 120 -8.62 10.96 2.94
CA GLU A 120 -10.01 10.56 3.20
C GLU A 120 -10.90 10.51 1.94
N ASN A 121 -10.36 10.80 0.75
CA ASN A 121 -11.11 10.69 -0.50
C ASN A 121 -11.47 9.22 -0.79
N THR A 122 -12.75 8.87 -0.61
CA THR A 122 -13.30 7.52 -0.74
C THR A 122 -13.06 6.87 -2.10
N ASP A 123 -12.99 7.67 -3.17
CA ASP A 123 -12.79 7.16 -4.54
C ASP A 123 -11.43 6.50 -4.71
N LEU A 124 -10.48 6.80 -3.82
CA LEU A 124 -9.14 6.21 -3.83
C LEU A 124 -9.06 4.90 -3.04
N TRP A 125 -10.15 4.39 -2.47
CA TRP A 125 -10.12 3.25 -1.56
C TRP A 125 -11.00 2.09 -1.96
N LYS A 126 -10.51 0.89 -1.69
CA LYS A 126 -11.23 -0.37 -1.79
C LYS A 126 -10.96 -1.24 -0.58
N VAL A 127 -11.94 -2.07 -0.23
CA VAL A 127 -11.78 -3.17 0.71
C VAL A 127 -11.65 -4.46 -0.09
N VAL A 128 -10.64 -5.27 0.24
CA VAL A 128 -10.39 -6.56 -0.37
C VAL A 128 -10.64 -7.65 0.67
N LEU A 129 -11.57 -8.54 0.41
CA LEU A 129 -12.01 -9.62 1.30
C LEU A 129 -11.60 -10.99 0.75
N GLY A 130 -11.58 -12.02 1.60
CA GLY A 130 -11.30 -13.39 1.19
C GLY A 130 -9.84 -13.61 0.81
N LEU A 131 -8.93 -12.80 1.38
CA LEU A 131 -7.50 -12.92 1.13
C LEU A 131 -6.90 -14.05 1.96
N THR A 132 -6.29 -15.01 1.28
CA THR A 132 -5.42 -16.04 1.89
C THR A 132 -3.95 -15.67 1.72
N ASN A 133 -3.62 -14.96 0.64
CA ASN A 133 -2.33 -14.36 0.36
C ASN A 133 -2.56 -12.94 -0.20
N LEU A 134 -1.81 -11.97 0.32
CA LEU A 134 -1.81 -10.58 -0.16
C LEU A 134 -1.16 -10.46 -1.54
N ASP A 135 -0.21 -11.34 -1.85
CA ASP A 135 0.53 -11.38 -3.11
C ASP A 135 -0.30 -12.02 -4.22
N HIS A 136 -0.99 -13.11 -3.92
CA HIS A 136 -1.86 -13.79 -4.86
C HIS A 136 -3.28 -13.80 -4.31
N PRO A 137 -4.07 -12.74 -4.58
CA PRO A 137 -5.49 -12.76 -4.29
C PRO A 137 -6.12 -13.97 -4.98
N SER A 138 -6.80 -14.80 -4.20
CA SER A 138 -7.48 -15.97 -4.76
C SER A 138 -8.64 -15.55 -5.67
N SER A 139 -9.12 -16.46 -6.51
CA SER A 139 -10.35 -16.25 -7.30
C SER A 139 -11.59 -15.97 -6.44
N HIS A 140 -11.55 -16.36 -5.16
CA HIS A 140 -12.62 -16.12 -4.19
C HIS A 140 -12.49 -14.75 -3.49
N SER A 141 -11.42 -14.01 -3.76
CA SER A 141 -11.25 -12.67 -3.19
C SER A 141 -12.27 -11.69 -3.79
N GLN A 142 -12.80 -10.81 -2.95
CA GLN A 142 -13.81 -9.84 -3.37
C GLN A 142 -13.28 -8.43 -3.10
N SER A 143 -13.18 -7.63 -4.15
CA SER A 143 -12.89 -6.19 -4.02
C SER A 143 -14.20 -5.38 -4.03
N ARG A 144 -14.33 -4.42 -3.11
CA ARG A 144 -15.46 -3.50 -3.01
C ARG A 144 -14.94 -2.08 -2.83
N GLY A 145 -15.46 -1.13 -3.59
CA GLY A 145 -15.16 0.29 -3.38
C GLY A 145 -15.70 0.78 -2.03
N VAL A 146 -15.06 1.80 -1.47
CA VAL A 146 -15.48 2.42 -0.21
C VAL A 146 -16.49 3.54 -0.51
N ARG A 147 -17.63 3.52 0.18
CA ARG A 147 -18.66 4.59 0.07
C ARG A 147 -18.37 5.77 0.98
N SER A 148 -17.90 5.49 2.19
CA SER A 148 -17.68 6.47 3.25
C SER A 148 -16.58 5.97 4.18
N ILE A 149 -15.70 6.87 4.59
CA ILE A 149 -14.71 6.65 5.65
C ILE A 149 -15.19 7.47 6.85
N ILE A 150 -15.30 6.83 8.02
CA ILE A 150 -15.81 7.48 9.24
C ILE A 150 -14.71 7.36 10.30
N VAL A 151 -13.80 8.33 10.31
CA VAL A 151 -12.78 8.43 11.35
C VAL A 151 -13.44 8.84 12.66
N HIS A 152 -13.03 8.24 13.78
CA HIS A 152 -13.54 8.61 15.08
C HIS A 152 -13.34 10.12 15.33
N PRO A 153 -14.38 10.87 15.76
CA PRO A 153 -14.34 12.34 15.85
C PRO A 153 -13.32 12.87 16.88
N ARG A 154 -12.82 12.01 17.77
CA ARG A 154 -11.79 12.32 18.76
C ARG A 154 -10.40 11.78 18.39
N TYR A 155 -10.22 11.24 17.19
CA TYR A 155 -8.92 10.75 16.75
C TYR A 155 -7.88 11.87 16.85
N ASN A 156 -6.76 11.59 17.52
CA ASN A 156 -5.67 12.54 17.68
C ASN A 156 -4.37 11.93 17.19
N ARG A 157 -3.88 12.40 16.03
CA ARG A 157 -2.63 11.94 15.42
C ARG A 157 -1.42 12.05 16.35
N ALA A 158 -1.31 13.12 17.14
CA ALA A 158 -0.10 13.40 17.92
C ALA A 158 0.13 12.35 19.02
N VAL A 159 -0.95 11.78 19.54
CA VAL A 159 -0.92 10.78 20.63
C VAL A 159 -1.50 9.43 20.20
N VAL A 160 -1.98 9.31 18.96
CA VAL A 160 -2.63 8.13 18.38
C VAL A 160 -3.82 7.63 19.25
N ASP A 161 -4.54 8.57 19.86
CA ASP A 161 -5.72 8.27 20.68
C ASP A 161 -6.97 8.17 19.79
N TYR A 162 -7.93 7.32 20.19
CA TYR A 162 -9.12 6.96 19.42
C TYR A 162 -8.82 6.54 17.97
N ASP A 163 -7.79 5.72 17.77
CA ASP A 163 -7.32 5.25 16.47
C ASP A 163 -8.24 4.17 15.86
N ILE A 164 -9.46 4.56 15.50
CA ILE A 164 -10.52 3.68 14.99
C ILE A 164 -11.31 4.37 13.86
N SER A 165 -11.63 3.62 12.80
CA SER A 165 -12.40 4.08 11.64
C SER A 165 -13.21 2.98 10.97
#